data_AF-A0A6N9Q3S1-F1
#
_entry.id   AF-A0A6N9Q3S1-F1
#
_cell.length_a   1.000
_cell.length_b   1.000
_cell.length_c   1.000
_cell.angle_alpha   90.00
_cell.angle_beta   90.00
_cell.angle_gamma   90.00
#
_symmetry.space_group_name_H-M   'P 1'
#
loop_
_entity.id
_entity.type
_entity.pdbx_description
1 polymer ?
#
loop_
_entity_poly.entity_id
_entity_poly.type
_entity_poly.pdbx_seq_one_letter_code
_entity_poly.pdbx_strand_id
1 'polypeptide(L)'
;MTEKSILAYFNSPEQAEGAAVKLQSLRANNLNINRFSKYQGEGITKISNPVNGDITSIGKLSLHADFSEPDVGILAAADVSASGMSDGGQGTPTGMDILLTVNIDETQYQHALQVIEACGGMV
;
A
#
# COMPACT_ATOMS: atom_id res chain seq x y z
N MET A 1 1.50 -18.91 -25.58
CA MET A 1 1.67 -17.59 -24.94
C MET A 1 1.52 -17.83 -23.46
N THR A 2 2.63 -17.79 -22.73
CA THR A 2 2.67 -18.06 -21.29
C THR A 2 2.76 -16.70 -20.60
N GLU A 3 1.71 -16.31 -19.88
CA GLU A 3 1.71 -15.08 -19.09
C GLU A 3 2.14 -15.39 -17.65
N LYS A 4 2.94 -14.50 -17.05
CA LYS A 4 3.34 -14.54 -15.64
C LYS A 4 2.87 -13.28 -14.93
N SER A 5 2.30 -13.46 -13.75
CA SER A 5 1.94 -12.36 -12.86
C SER A 5 3.12 -12.01 -11.95
N ILE A 6 3.37 -10.72 -11.78
CA ILE A 6 4.35 -10.17 -10.84
C ILE A 6 3.60 -9.34 -9.81
N LEU A 7 3.92 -9.57 -8.54
CA LEU A 7 3.49 -8.77 -7.41
C LEU A 7 4.72 -8.03 -6.91
N ALA A 8 4.70 -6.70 -6.94
CA ALA A 8 5.83 -5.88 -6.52
C ALA A 8 5.40 -4.87 -5.46
N TYR A 9 6.20 -4.77 -4.40
CA TYR A 9 5.99 -3.92 -3.25
C TYR A 9 6.85 -2.65 -3.37
N PHE A 10 6.26 -1.48 -3.11
CA PHE A 10 6.93 -0.18 -3.19
C PHE A 10 6.65 0.65 -1.94
N ASN A 11 7.57 1.57 -1.62
CA ASN A 11 7.44 2.49 -0.49
C ASN A 11 6.65 3.76 -0.80
N SER A 12 6.47 4.07 -2.09
CA SER A 12 5.77 5.26 -2.53
C SER A 12 4.96 5.00 -3.80
N PRO A 13 3.79 5.65 -3.96
CA PRO A 13 3.00 5.52 -5.18
C PRO A 13 3.75 6.03 -6.40
N GLU A 14 4.58 7.07 -6.27
CA GLU A 14 5.37 7.63 -7.37
C GLU A 14 6.40 6.62 -7.91
N GLN A 15 6.99 5.79 -7.04
CA GLN A 15 7.89 4.72 -7.46
C GLN A 15 7.15 3.64 -8.26
N ALA A 16 5.95 3.26 -7.79
CA ALA A 16 5.11 2.29 -8.47
C ALA A 16 4.60 2.80 -9.82
N GLU A 17 4.20 4.07 -9.91
CA GLU A 17 3.82 4.73 -11.15
C GLU A 17 4.99 4.81 -12.14
N GLY A 18 6.19 5.15 -11.66
CA GLY A 18 7.41 5.18 -12.47
C GLY A 18 7.75 3.79 -13.05
N ALA A 19 7.57 2.73 -12.26
CA ALA A 19 7.70 1.36 -12.75
C ALA A 19 6.58 1.02 -13.75
N ALA A 20 5.35 1.43 -13.49
CA ALA A 20 4.20 1.15 -14.35
C ALA A 20 4.34 1.72 -15.76
N VAL A 21 4.80 2.96 -15.89
CA VAL A 21 5.03 3.61 -17.19
C VAL A 21 6.08 2.82 -18.01
N LYS A 22 7.14 2.35 -17.35
CA LYS A 22 8.18 1.55 -18.00
C LYS A 22 7.68 0.16 -18.40
N LEU A 23 6.87 -0.48 -17.56
CA LEU A 23 6.29 -1.80 -17.82
C LEU A 23 5.20 -1.76 -18.92
N GLN A 24 4.45 -0.66 -19.04
CA GLN A 24 3.53 -0.45 -20.16
C GLN A 24 4.25 -0.48 -21.52
N SER A 25 5.47 0.06 -21.58
CA SER A 25 6.32 0.01 -22.79
C SER A 25 6.74 -1.42 -23.17
N LEU A 26 6.71 -2.35 -22.21
CA LEU A 26 7.03 -3.78 -22.40
C LEU A 26 5.80 -4.64 -22.74
N ARG A 27 4.66 -4.01 -23.09
CA ARG A 27 3.37 -4.67 -23.36
C ARG A 27 2.85 -5.48 -22.17
N ALA A 28 3.01 -4.93 -20.96
CA ALA A 28 2.34 -5.46 -19.80
C ALA A 28 0.81 -5.42 -19.96
N ASN A 29 0.16 -6.55 -19.68
CA ASN A 29 -1.28 -6.68 -19.60
C ASN A 29 -1.72 -6.50 -18.14
N ASN A 30 -2.85 -5.82 -17.91
CA ASN A 30 -3.46 -5.66 -16.59
C ASN A 30 -2.50 -5.12 -15.51
N LEU A 31 -2.24 -3.81 -15.55
CA LEU A 31 -1.48 -3.12 -14.53
C LEU A 31 -2.41 -2.50 -13.48
N ASN A 32 -2.19 -2.81 -12.20
CA ASN A 32 -2.95 -2.26 -11.10
C ASN A 32 -2.03 -1.86 -9.94
N ILE A 33 -2.19 -0.64 -9.42
CA ILE A 33 -1.48 -0.14 -8.24
C ILE A 33 -2.52 0.00 -7.13
N ASN A 34 -2.35 -0.76 -6.05
CA ASN A 34 -3.20 -0.68 -4.87
C ASN A 34 -2.35 -0.40 -3.64
N ARG A 35 -2.89 0.38 -2.71
CA ARG A 35 -2.38 0.43 -1.34
C ARG A 35 -3.03 -0.70 -0.54
N PHE A 36 -2.26 -1.45 0.23
CA PHE A 36 -2.78 -2.45 1.15
C PHE A 36 -2.40 -2.11 2.59
N SER A 37 -3.27 -2.46 3.51
CA SER A 37 -3.10 -2.21 4.94
C SER A 37 -3.80 -3.30 5.73
N LYS A 38 -3.38 -3.50 6.98
CA LYS A 38 -4.04 -4.42 7.92
C LYS A 38 -5.50 -4.03 8.15
N TYR A 39 -5.81 -2.75 8.05
CA TYR A 39 -7.14 -2.18 8.23
C TYR A 39 -7.69 -1.67 6.90
N GLN A 40 -8.93 -2.02 6.56
CA GLN A 40 -9.53 -1.62 5.30
C GLN A 40 -9.99 -0.16 5.31
N GLY A 41 -10.00 0.46 4.14
CA GLY A 41 -10.49 1.82 3.92
C GLY A 41 -9.44 2.74 3.32
N GLU A 42 -9.85 3.96 3.02
CA GLU A 42 -8.97 5.06 2.58
C GLU A 42 -8.73 6.06 3.73
N GLY A 43 -9.32 5.79 4.89
CA GLY A 43 -9.23 6.64 6.07
C GLY A 43 -9.80 8.03 5.81
N ILE A 44 -9.14 9.05 6.36
CA ILE A 44 -9.62 10.43 6.22
C ILE A 44 -9.12 11.03 4.90
N THR A 45 -9.97 11.00 3.88
CA THR A 45 -9.73 11.62 2.56
C THR A 45 -10.18 13.07 2.46
N LYS A 46 -10.90 13.57 3.48
CA LYS A 46 -11.44 14.95 3.53
C LYS A 46 -11.09 15.64 4.84
N ILE A 47 -10.81 16.94 4.78
CA ILE A 47 -10.56 17.77 5.97
C ILE A 47 -11.74 17.62 6.93
N SER A 48 -11.48 16.96 8.05
CA SER A 48 -12.45 16.70 9.12
C SER A 48 -12.19 17.70 10.23
N ASN A 49 -13.22 18.37 10.74
CA ASN A 49 -13.03 19.34 11.81
C ASN A 49 -13.02 18.64 13.17
N PRO A 50 -11.88 18.57 13.89
CA PRO A 50 -11.82 17.93 15.20
C PRO A 50 -12.71 18.64 16.23
N VAL A 51 -12.98 19.93 16.07
CA VAL A 51 -13.80 20.73 17.01
C VAL A 51 -15.26 20.27 17.01
N ASN A 52 -15.76 19.75 15.89
CA ASN A 52 -17.15 19.29 15.78
C ASN A 52 -17.35 17.82 16.20
N GLY A 53 -16.27 17.09 16.53
CA GLY A 53 -16.34 15.67 16.88
C GLY A 53 -16.44 14.72 15.67
N ASP A 54 -16.13 15.19 14.46
CA ASP A 54 -16.18 14.37 13.23
C ASP A 54 -15.09 13.29 13.15
N ILE A 55 -14.18 13.24 14.14
CA ILE A 55 -13.13 12.24 14.25
C ILE A 55 -13.49 11.28 15.38
N THR A 56 -13.96 10.09 15.01
CA THR A 56 -14.46 9.09 15.96
C THR A 56 -13.37 8.27 16.66
N SER A 57 -12.15 8.21 16.11
CA SER A 57 -11.01 7.51 16.73
C SER A 57 -9.67 7.99 16.17
N ILE A 58 -8.61 7.96 16.99
CA ILE A 58 -7.21 8.14 16.57
C ILE A 58 -6.78 7.03 15.60
N GLY A 59 -7.32 5.81 15.74
CA GLY A 59 -7.07 4.73 14.79
C GLY A 59 -7.42 5.15 13.35
N LYS A 60 -8.51 5.91 13.16
CA LYS A 60 -8.92 6.41 11.84
C LYS A 60 -7.92 7.41 11.25
N LEU A 61 -7.30 8.23 12.09
CA LEU A 61 -6.30 9.22 11.69
C LEU A 61 -4.96 8.58 11.33
N SER A 62 -4.49 7.65 12.15
CA SER A 62 -3.12 7.14 12.05
C SER A 62 -2.99 5.91 11.15
N LEU A 63 -4.04 5.10 11.02
CA LEU A 63 -3.99 3.82 10.29
C LEU A 63 -4.54 3.89 8.86
N HIS A 64 -4.96 5.09 8.41
CA HIS A 64 -5.56 5.26 7.08
C HIS A 64 -6.71 4.27 6.82
N ALA A 65 -7.60 4.11 7.79
CA ALA A 65 -8.62 3.07 7.79
C ALA A 65 -10.01 3.61 8.12
N ASP A 66 -11.03 2.93 7.58
CA ASP A 66 -12.43 3.27 7.82
C ASP A 66 -13.05 2.29 8.82
N PHE A 67 -13.31 2.79 10.02
CA PHE A 67 -14.02 2.06 11.06
C PHE A 67 -15.50 2.46 11.03
N SER A 68 -16.37 1.47 10.79
CA SER A 68 -17.82 1.65 10.78
C SER A 68 -18.40 1.84 12.19
N GLU A 69 -17.70 1.34 13.21
CA GLU A 69 -18.14 1.39 14.61
C GLU A 69 -17.09 2.04 15.52
N PRO A 70 -17.49 2.88 16.50
CA PRO A 70 -16.57 3.53 17.43
C PRO A 70 -15.68 2.53 18.20
N ASP A 71 -16.26 1.42 18.67
CA ASP A 71 -15.55 0.43 19.48
C ASP A 71 -14.40 -0.24 18.71
N VAL A 72 -14.63 -0.53 17.41
CA VAL A 72 -13.59 -1.06 16.52
C VAL A 72 -12.48 -0.03 16.33
N GLY A 73 -12.84 1.25 16.19
CA GLY A 73 -11.88 2.35 16.13
C GLY A 73 -11.04 2.46 17.40
N ILE A 74 -11.61 2.25 18.59
CA ILE A 74 -10.89 2.28 19.87
C ILE A 74 -9.91 1.11 19.96
N LEU A 75 -10.34 -0.10 19.60
CA LEU A 75 -9.47 -1.28 19.58
C LEU A 75 -8.33 -1.12 18.57
N ALA A 76 -8.60 -0.55 17.40
CA ALA A 76 -7.59 -0.27 16.40
C ALA A 76 -6.59 0.80 16.88
N ALA A 77 -6.99 1.76 17.72
CA ALA A 77 -6.09 2.75 18.29
C ALA A 77 -5.04 2.13 19.24
N ALA A 78 -5.25 0.91 19.74
CA ALA A 78 -4.25 0.17 20.52
C ALA A 78 -3.16 -0.48 19.64
N ASP A 79 -3.29 -0.45 18.31
CA ASP A 79 -2.23 -0.90 17.40
C ASP A 79 -0.96 -0.05 17.60
N VAL A 80 0.21 -0.69 17.53
CA VAL A 80 1.51 -0.02 17.68
C VAL A 80 1.69 1.11 16.66
N SER A 81 1.15 0.93 15.46
CA SER A 81 1.21 1.91 14.36
C SER A 81 0.29 3.12 14.60
N ALA A 82 -0.73 2.99 15.47
CA ALA A 82 -1.63 4.08 15.85
C ALA A 82 -1.21 4.78 17.14
N SER A 83 -0.82 3.99 18.14
CA SER A 83 -0.48 4.44 19.50
C SER A 83 0.92 5.04 19.60
N GLY A 84 1.82 4.74 18.65
CA GLY A 84 3.22 5.14 18.70
C GLY A 84 4.05 4.35 19.72
N MET A 85 3.51 3.23 20.24
CA MET A 85 4.24 2.33 21.11
C MET A 85 5.20 1.46 20.31
N SER A 86 6.39 1.20 20.86
CA SER A 86 7.35 0.27 20.25
C SER A 86 6.81 -1.16 20.31
N ASP A 87 7.01 -1.90 19.22
CA ASP A 87 6.71 -3.33 19.11
C ASP A 87 7.84 -4.24 19.66
N GLY A 88 8.90 -3.66 20.23
CA GLY A 88 10.07 -4.40 20.70
C GLY A 88 10.96 -4.98 19.60
N GLY A 89 10.85 -4.48 18.36
CA GLY A 89 11.65 -4.90 17.20
C GLY A 89 11.11 -6.11 16.44
N GLN A 90 9.84 -6.51 16.67
CA GLN A 90 9.25 -7.73 16.11
C GLN A 90 8.40 -7.53 14.83
N GLY A 91 8.23 -6.31 14.34
CA GLY A 91 7.33 -6.01 13.22
C GLY A 91 7.46 -4.59 12.71
N THR A 92 8.70 -4.18 12.39
CA THR A 92 8.99 -2.84 11.88
C THR A 92 8.13 -2.54 10.64
N PRO A 93 7.36 -1.43 10.62
CA PRO A 93 6.69 -0.98 9.42
C PRO A 93 7.73 -0.83 8.30
N THR A 94 7.68 -1.71 7.30
CA THR A 94 8.63 -1.70 6.19
C THR A 94 8.45 -0.47 5.30
N GLY A 95 7.32 0.24 5.44
CA GLY A 95 6.92 1.34 4.57
C GLY A 95 6.41 0.88 3.20
N MET A 96 6.43 -0.43 2.92
CA MET A 96 6.04 -0.99 1.63
C MET A 96 4.55 -1.33 1.58
N ASP A 97 3.70 -0.31 1.58
CA ASP A 97 2.24 -0.43 1.56
C ASP A 97 1.65 -0.35 0.14
N ILE A 98 2.47 -0.11 -0.88
CA ILE A 98 2.03 -0.03 -2.27
C ILE A 98 2.32 -1.35 -3.00
N LEU A 99 1.28 -1.98 -3.54
CA LEU A 99 1.34 -3.20 -4.33
C LEU A 99 1.04 -2.91 -5.80
N LEU A 100 2.04 -3.13 -6.65
CA LEU A 100 1.90 -3.18 -8.09
C LEU A 100 1.64 -4.63 -8.52
N THR A 101 0.52 -4.87 -9.18
CA THR A 101 0.19 -6.14 -9.83
C THR A 101 0.27 -5.96 -11.34
N VAL A 102 1.00 -6.84 -12.01
CA VAL A 102 1.17 -6.78 -13.47
C VAL A 102 1.26 -8.18 -14.08
N ASN A 103 0.62 -8.39 -15.23
CA ASN A 103 0.77 -9.62 -16.02
C ASN A 103 1.67 -9.34 -17.23
N ILE A 104 2.71 -10.13 -17.40
CA ILE A 104 3.71 -9.96 -18.46
C ILE A 104 3.96 -11.29 -19.17
N ASP A 105 4.24 -11.22 -20.47
CA ASP A 105 4.67 -12.40 -21.24
C ASP A 105 5.99 -12.96 -20.71
N GLU A 106 6.10 -14.28 -20.64
CA GLU A 106 7.28 -14.97 -20.10
C GLU A 106 8.61 -14.51 -20.72
N THR A 107 8.62 -14.10 -21.99
CA THR A 107 9.83 -13.59 -22.66
C THR A 107 10.35 -12.27 -22.08
N GLN A 108 9.48 -11.46 -21.47
CA GLN A 108 9.80 -10.15 -20.89
C GLN A 108 9.91 -10.18 -19.37
N TYR A 109 9.61 -11.31 -18.73
CA TYR A 109 9.56 -11.44 -17.27
C TYR A 109 10.84 -10.98 -16.57
N GLN A 110 12.00 -11.41 -17.07
CA GLN A 110 13.27 -11.07 -16.43
C GLN A 110 13.65 -9.60 -16.59
N HIS A 111 13.27 -8.98 -17.71
CA HIS A 111 13.48 -7.55 -17.93
C HIS A 111 12.53 -6.71 -17.05
N ALA A 112 11.30 -7.19 -16.84
CA ALA A 112 10.34 -6.56 -15.93
C ALA A 112 10.84 -6.54 -14.47
N LEU A 113 11.44 -7.64 -13.99
CA LEU A 113 12.05 -7.70 -12.65
C LEU A 113 13.12 -6.63 -12.48
N GLN A 114 14.03 -6.48 -13.46
CA GLN A 114 15.08 -5.46 -13.42
C GLN A 114 14.52 -4.05 -13.39
N VAL A 115 13.44 -3.78 -14.13
CA VAL A 115 12.77 -2.48 -14.12
C VAL A 115 12.16 -2.17 -12.76
N ILE A 116 11.53 -3.16 -12.13
CA ILE A 116 10.91 -3.03 -10.80
C ILE A 116 11.98 -2.75 -9.74
N GLU A 117 13.05 -3.55 -9.72
CA GLU A 117 14.19 -3.36 -8.81
C GLU A 117 14.86 -1.99 -9.02
N ALA A 118 15.04 -1.55 -10.27
CA ALA A 118 15.61 -0.25 -10.59
C ALA A 118 14.73 0.94 -10.15
N CYS A 119 13.42 0.72 -10.01
CA CYS A 119 12.49 1.70 -9.44
C CYS A 119 12.39 1.60 -7.91
N GLY A 120 13.13 0.70 -7.27
CA GLY A 120 13.14 0.50 -5.81
C GLY A 120 12.02 -0.41 -5.30
N GLY A 121 11.39 -1.18 -6.19
CA GLY A 121 10.39 -2.17 -5.83
C GLY A 121 11.02 -3.51 -5.44
N MET A 122 10.33 -4.26 -4.58
CA MET A 122 10.69 -5.61 -4.16
C MET A 122 9.66 -6.62 -4.68
N VAL A 123 10.10 -7.72 -5.27
CA VAL A 123 9.23 -8.78 -5.85
C VAL A 123 9.19 -10.01 -4.95
#